data_AF-A0A3D5I697-F1
#
_entry.id   AF-A0A3D5I697-F1
#
_cell.length_a   1.000
_cell.length_b   1.000
_cell.length_c   1.000
_cell.angle_alpha   90.00
_cell.angle_beta   90.00
_cell.angle_gamma   90.00
#
_symmetry.space_group_name_H-M   'P 1'
#
loop_
_entity.id
_entity.type
_entity.pdbx_description
1 polymer ?
#
loop_
_entity_poly.entity_id
_entity_poly.type
_entity_poly.pdbx_seq_one_letter_code
_entity_poly.pdbx_strand_id
1 'polypeptide(L)'
;MYVGSVDLDKGVWKNGLGKGRKTPKGRQVDESAISEIRAIIGDGALRRDLLIEYLHFIQDKVGYLSVAHLHALAHEMKLAQTEVYEVATFYAHFT
;
A
#
# COMPACT_ATOMS: atom_id res chain seq x y z
N MET A 1 20.86 3.34 39.75
CA MET A 1 21.53 2.19 39.10
C MET A 1 20.75 0.95 39.45
N TYR A 2 20.11 0.31 38.45
CA TYR A 2 19.78 -1.12 38.29
C TYR A 2 18.66 -1.24 37.24
N VAL A 3 18.97 -2.02 36.21
CA VAL A 3 18.13 -2.41 35.07
C VAL A 3 17.56 -3.81 35.34
N GLY A 4 16.38 -4.11 34.77
CA GLY A 4 15.81 -5.45 34.60
C GLY A 4 14.45 -5.60 35.30
N SER A 5 13.44 -6.32 34.80
CA SER A 5 13.32 -7.22 33.66
C SER A 5 11.81 -7.35 33.31
N VAL A 6 11.56 -7.92 32.13
CA VAL A 6 10.29 -8.28 31.45
C VAL A 6 9.13 -8.72 32.34
N ASP A 7 7.90 -8.49 31.88
CA ASP A 7 6.86 -9.54 31.83
C ASP A 7 5.81 -9.22 30.75
N LEU A 8 5.72 -10.13 29.79
CA LEU A 8 4.53 -10.35 28.97
C LEU A 8 3.36 -10.69 29.90
N ASP A 9 2.13 -10.25 29.59
CA ASP A 9 0.99 -11.15 29.34
C ASP A 9 -0.37 -10.41 29.25
N LYS A 10 -1.29 -11.04 28.52
CA LYS A 10 -2.76 -10.98 28.57
C LYS A 10 -3.51 -9.89 27.81
N GLY A 11 -3.99 -10.31 26.63
CA GLY A 11 -5.18 -9.74 25.99
C GLY A 11 -5.81 -10.68 24.98
N VAL A 12 -6.30 -11.86 25.40
CA VAL A 12 -7.20 -12.69 24.60
C VAL A 12 -8.56 -11.98 24.48
N TRP A 13 -8.93 -11.51 23.29
CA TRP A 13 -10.27 -10.95 23.05
C TRP A 13 -10.90 -11.51 21.76
N LYS A 14 -11.56 -12.66 21.96
CA LYS A 14 -12.89 -13.06 21.49
C LYS A 14 -13.29 -12.73 20.03
N ASN A 15 -13.43 -13.81 19.26
CA ASN A 15 -14.25 -13.87 18.04
C ASN A 15 -15.71 -13.52 18.33
N GLY A 16 -16.15 -12.34 17.89
CA GLY A 16 -17.56 -11.99 17.76
C GLY A 16 -18.01 -12.12 16.31
N LEU A 17 -18.78 -13.17 16.02
CA LEU A 17 -19.59 -13.31 14.80
C LEU A 17 -20.69 -12.23 14.80
N GLY A 18 -20.30 -10.99 14.52
CA GLY A 18 -21.20 -9.85 14.34
C GLY A 18 -21.36 -9.57 12.87
N LYS A 19 -22.47 -10.02 12.27
CA LYS A 19 -22.96 -9.60 10.96
C LYS A 19 -23.48 -8.15 11.03
N GLY A 20 -22.57 -7.22 11.28
CA GLY A 20 -22.77 -5.77 11.19
C GLY A 20 -21.90 -5.23 10.06
N ARG A 21 -22.39 -4.26 9.28
CA ARG A 21 -21.64 -3.66 8.16
C ARG A 21 -20.28 -3.13 8.67
N LYS A 22 -19.21 -3.86 8.40
CA LYS A 22 -17.82 -3.47 8.68
C LYS A 22 -17.26 -2.73 7.47
N THR A 23 -17.49 -1.43 7.37
CA THR A 23 -16.47 -0.53 6.81
C THR A 23 -16.80 0.90 7.25
N PRO A 24 -15.89 1.61 7.94
CA PRO A 24 -15.95 3.06 7.95
C PRO A 24 -15.75 3.53 6.50
N LYS A 25 -16.50 4.56 6.11
CA LYS A 25 -16.59 5.08 4.74
C LYS A 25 -15.21 5.62 4.31
N GLY A 26 -14.46 4.81 3.56
CA GLY A 26 -13.15 5.15 3.04
C GLY A 26 -12.61 4.03 2.16
N ARG A 27 -11.88 4.39 1.10
CA ARG A 27 -11.28 3.44 0.15
C ARG A 27 -10.16 2.70 0.87
N GLN A 28 -10.43 1.50 1.38
CA GLN A 28 -9.40 0.68 2.01
C GLN A 28 -8.35 0.33 0.96
N VAL A 29 -7.09 0.62 1.27
CA VAL A 29 -5.97 0.14 0.48
C VAL A 29 -5.80 -1.34 0.81
N ASP A 30 -5.70 -2.16 -0.22
CA ASP A 30 -5.53 -3.60 -0.06
C ASP A 30 -4.14 -3.89 0.54
N GLU A 31 -4.10 -4.65 1.65
CA GLU A 31 -2.87 -4.97 2.36
C GLU A 31 -1.94 -5.87 1.53
N SER A 32 -2.49 -6.70 0.64
CA SER A 32 -1.72 -7.48 -0.31
C SER A 32 -1.04 -6.58 -1.34
N ALA A 33 -1.77 -5.61 -1.88
CA ALA A 33 -1.22 -4.63 -2.82
C ALA A 33 -0.11 -3.79 -2.18
N ILE A 34 -0.27 -3.36 -0.92
CA ILE A 34 0.79 -2.64 -0.18
C ILE A 34 2.05 -3.52 -0.09
N SER A 35 1.88 -4.79 0.24
CA SER A 35 3.01 -5.72 0.40
C SER A 35 3.74 -5.94 -0.93
N GLU A 36 3.01 -6.09 -2.03
CA GLU A 36 3.59 -6.18 -3.38
C GLU A 36 4.33 -4.90 -3.77
N ILE A 37 3.73 -3.72 -3.56
CA ILE A 37 4.36 -2.44 -3.86
C ILE A 37 5.64 -2.25 -3.03
N ARG A 38 5.63 -2.62 -1.75
CA ARG A 38 6.84 -2.59 -0.90
C ARG A 38 7.92 -3.53 -1.41
N ALA A 39 7.56 -4.71 -1.91
CA ALA A 39 8.52 -5.64 -2.51
C ALA A 39 9.11 -5.08 -3.82
N ILE A 40 8.31 -4.33 -4.60
CA ILE A 40 8.76 -3.72 -5.87
C ILE A 40 9.66 -2.51 -5.61
N ILE A 41 9.30 -1.64 -4.66
CA ILE A 41 10.09 -0.46 -4.30
C ILE A 41 11.38 -0.87 -3.57
N GLY A 42 11.29 -1.87 -2.68
CA GLY A 42 12.40 -2.32 -1.84
C GLY A 42 12.97 -1.17 -1.01
N ASP A 43 14.29 -1.04 -0.99
CA ASP A 43 15.02 0.08 -0.36
C ASP A 43 15.13 1.31 -1.27
N GLY A 44 14.33 1.36 -2.35
CA GLY A 44 14.33 2.45 -3.31
C GLY A 44 13.86 3.78 -2.73
N ALA A 45 14.31 4.88 -3.32
CA ALA A 45 13.93 6.21 -2.86
C ALA A 45 12.48 6.55 -3.24
N LEU A 46 11.67 6.95 -2.27
CA LEU A 46 10.29 7.40 -2.48
C LEU A 46 10.22 8.84 -3.01
N ARG A 47 10.88 9.10 -4.15
CA ARG A 47 10.87 10.41 -4.82
C ARG A 47 9.77 10.47 -5.87
N ARG A 48 9.12 11.63 -5.99
CA ARG A 48 8.08 11.88 -6.99
C ARG A 48 8.53 11.64 -8.41
N ASP A 49 9.78 11.97 -8.70
CA ASP A 49 10.36 11.83 -10.04
C ASP A 49 10.43 10.36 -10.49
N LEU A 50 10.41 9.40 -9.55
CA LEU A 50 10.47 7.95 -9.83
C LEU A 50 9.08 7.31 -10.01
N LEU A 51 8.00 8.11 -9.98
CA LEU A 51 6.64 7.59 -10.06
C LEU A 51 6.39 6.83 -11.36
N ILE A 52 6.87 7.37 -12.48
CA ILE A 52 6.69 6.74 -13.80
C ILE A 52 7.43 5.39 -13.84
N GLU A 53 8.66 5.34 -13.32
CA GLU A 53 9.48 4.14 -13.24
C GLU A 53 8.84 3.07 -12.36
N TYR A 54 8.29 3.45 -11.20
CA TYR A 54 7.58 2.50 -10.35
C TYR A 54 6.30 1.98 -11.00
N LEU A 55 5.55 2.82 -11.72
CA LEU A 55 4.40 2.37 -12.49
C LEU A 55 4.80 1.33 -13.55
N HIS A 56 5.89 1.56 -14.29
CA HIS A 56 6.43 0.59 -15.24
C HIS A 56 6.85 -0.72 -14.56
N PHE A 57 7.57 -0.65 -13.43
CA PHE A 57 7.99 -1.86 -12.72
C PHE A 57 6.82 -2.67 -12.17
N ILE A 58 5.77 -2.01 -11.68
CA ILE A 58 4.57 -2.71 -11.22
C ILE A 58 3.91 -3.44 -12.38
N GLN A 59 3.77 -2.78 -13.53
CA GLN A 59 3.23 -3.41 -14.72
C GLN A 59 4.07 -4.59 -15.20
N ASP A 60 5.39 -4.46 -15.24
CA ASP A 60 6.27 -5.54 -15.69
C ASP A 60 6.19 -6.77 -14.76
N LYS A 61 5.95 -6.56 -13.46
CA LYS A 61 5.84 -7.63 -12.47
C LYS A 61 4.47 -8.28 -12.41
N VAL A 62 3.40 -7.50 -12.51
CA VAL A 62 2.02 -7.94 -12.29
C VAL A 62 1.27 -8.18 -13.62
N GLY A 63 1.76 -7.61 -14.72
CA GLY A 63 1.18 -7.66 -16.06
C GLY A 63 0.11 -6.58 -16.32
N TYR A 64 -0.39 -5.91 -15.27
CA TYR A 64 -1.36 -4.82 -15.38
C TYR A 64 -1.33 -3.93 -14.13
N LEU A 65 -1.79 -2.68 -14.28
CA LEU A 65 -1.96 -1.75 -13.17
C LEU A 65 -3.40 -1.77 -12.66
N SER A 66 -3.63 -2.48 -11.55
CA SER A 66 -4.94 -2.45 -10.89
C SER A 66 -5.13 -1.15 -10.10
N VAL A 67 -6.40 -0.79 -9.87
CA VAL A 67 -6.77 0.33 -8.98
C VAL A 67 -6.20 0.14 -7.57
N ALA A 68 -6.06 -1.11 -7.09
CA ALA A 68 -5.48 -1.40 -5.78
C ALA A 68 -3.98 -1.10 -5.75
N HIS A 69 -3.24 -1.44 -6.83
CA HIS A 69 -1.81 -1.12 -6.96
C HIS A 69 -1.57 0.38 -7.02
N LEU A 70 -2.39 1.13 -7.75
CA LEU A 70 -2.30 2.60 -7.81
C LEU A 70 -2.55 3.25 -6.45
N HIS A 71 -3.54 2.77 -5.69
CA HIS A 71 -3.75 3.24 -4.32
C HIS A 71 -2.59 2.90 -3.39
N ALA A 72 -2.05 1.68 -3.48
CA ALA A 72 -0.93 1.23 -2.67
C ALA A 72 0.33 2.04 -2.97
N LEU A 73 0.60 2.32 -4.25
CA LEU A 73 1.71 3.17 -4.67
C LEU A 73 1.57 4.61 -4.16
N ALA A 74 0.39 5.21 -4.30
CA ALA A 74 0.12 6.54 -3.76
C ALA A 74 0.31 6.60 -2.24
N HIS A 75 -0.12 5.56 -1.53
CA HIS A 75 0.06 5.45 -0.09
C HIS A 75 1.54 5.34 0.30
N GLU A 76 2.30 4.47 -0.36
CA GLU A 76 3.72 4.24 -0.03
C GLU A 76 4.59 5.47 -0.37
N MET A 77 4.36 6.11 -1.52
CA MET A 77 5.06 7.34 -1.92
C MET A 77 4.54 8.61 -1.23
N LYS A 78 3.47 8.51 -0.42
CA LYS A 78 2.78 9.65 0.22
C LYS A 78 2.35 10.73 -0.78
N LEU A 79 1.79 10.31 -1.91
CA LEU A 79 1.26 11.16 -2.97
C LEU A 79 -0.26 11.19 -2.95
N ALA A 80 -0.83 12.21 -3.59
CA ALA A 80 -2.27 12.25 -3.81
C ALA A 80 -2.65 11.13 -4.79
N GLN A 81 -3.75 10.41 -4.51
CA GLN A 81 -4.24 9.38 -5.44
C GLN A 81 -4.49 9.97 -6.83
N THR A 82 -5.06 11.17 -6.92
CA THR A 82 -5.30 11.88 -8.18
C THR A 82 -4.03 12.04 -9.00
N GLU A 83 -2.93 12.48 -8.39
CA GLU A 83 -1.64 12.66 -9.06
C GLU A 83 -1.13 11.35 -9.68
N VAL A 84 -1.23 10.23 -8.93
CA VAL A 84 -0.85 8.91 -9.43
C VAL A 84 -1.76 8.44 -10.57
N TYR A 85 -3.07 8.68 -10.47
CA TYR A 85 -4.03 8.35 -11.53
C TYR A 85 -3.79 9.15 -12.81
N GLU A 86 -3.54 10.44 -12.67
CA GLU A 86 -3.24 11.32 -13.80
C GLU A 86 -1.97 10.87 -14.51
N VAL A 87 -0.90 10.61 -13.76
CA VAL A 87 0.36 10.13 -14.33
C VAL A 87 0.17 8.77 -15.01
N ALA A 88 -0.53 7.83 -14.36
CA ALA A 88 -0.82 6.51 -14.93
C ALA A 88 -1.68 6.59 -16.20
N THR A 89 -2.57 7.58 -16.32
CA THR A 89 -3.44 7.72 -17.49
C THR A 89 -2.79 8.55 -18.60
N PHE A 90 -1.96 9.53 -18.24
CA PHE A 90 -1.37 10.51 -19.17
C PHE A 90 -0.04 10.06 -19.76
N TYR A 91 0.91 9.64 -18.91
CA TYR A 91 2.26 9.28 -19.34
C TYR A 91 2.41 7.80 -19.70
N ALA A 92 1.50 7.02 -19.15
CA ALA A 92 1.68 5.62 -18.98
C ALA A 92 0.56 4.95 -19.77
N HIS A 93 0.48 5.27 -21.07
CA HIS A 93 -0.46 4.65 -22.01
C HIS A 93 -0.06 3.17 -22.14
N PHE A 94 -0.42 2.43 -21.10
CA PHE A 94 0.03 1.10 -20.77
C PHE A 94 -0.94 0.13 -21.47
N THR A 95 -0.58 -0.25 -22.68
CA THR A 95 -1.11 -1.44 -23.36
C THR A 95 -0.26 -2.66 -23.06
#